data_AF-A0A7I4YSL4-F1
#
_entry.id   AF-A0A7I4YSL4-F1
#
_cell.length_a   1.000
_cell.length_b   1.000
_cell.length_c   1.000
_cell.angle_alpha   90.00
_cell.angle_beta   90.00
_cell.angle_gamma   90.00
#
_symmetry.space_group_name_H-M   'P 1'
#
loop_
_entity.id
_entity.type
_entity.pdbx_description
1 polymer ?
#
loop_
_entity_poly.entity_id
_entity_poly.type
_entity_poly.pdbx_seq_one_letter_code
_entity_poly.pdbx_strand_id
1 'polypeptide(L)'
;MKGDGENGSVATEIRGAQGNVSETKENAAQTWLRAAKFKEVLGSDSSHKSLFILVAHESGEQGVLLLNKSPFSENVEDIAALIESAELSEIMKNDIFGSYDVIIPSKLNLVKSTLIYPANEKVIAKYRQEEKYIIHETAEDYNTITVEYIKKYQMDLKWLHNVLSKESEAERIIFEDPDPHNGFILSPDIKWDGTSMENLYVLAMIHRNGVRSIRDLTADDLPLLENVRSKSLSAIKEKYGVRPDQIRAYFHYQPCFYHLHIHFVSLKYDAPASTTLAAVLLDDVINNLKIASDYYKRATLTFARKRSDKLLEMFREAGRCEP
;
A
#
# COMPACT_ATOMS: atom_id res chain seq x y z
N MET A 1 -78.30 9.20 -27.64
CA MET A 1 -78.42 8.83 -26.20
C MET A 1 -77.06 9.13 -25.58
N LYS A 2 -76.85 10.29 -24.97
CA LYS A 2 -77.20 10.66 -23.57
C LYS A 2 -76.71 9.63 -22.55
N GLY A 3 -75.82 10.07 -21.67
CA GLY A 3 -75.32 9.32 -20.52
C GLY A 3 -74.10 9.99 -19.88
N ASP A 4 -74.34 11.14 -19.22
CA ASP A 4 -73.43 11.84 -18.31
C ASP A 4 -73.11 11.00 -17.05
N GLY A 5 -72.02 11.32 -16.36
CA GLY A 5 -71.71 10.78 -15.03
C GLY A 5 -70.37 11.26 -14.44
N GLU A 6 -70.44 12.29 -13.60
CA GLU A 6 -69.39 13.10 -12.97
C GLU A 6 -68.47 12.44 -11.91
N ASN A 7 -67.32 13.12 -11.74
CA ASN A 7 -66.57 13.46 -10.51
C ASN A 7 -65.78 12.42 -9.69
N GLY A 8 -64.51 12.78 -9.47
CA GLY A 8 -63.65 12.21 -8.42
C GLY A 8 -62.19 12.65 -8.54
N SER A 9 -61.88 13.89 -8.14
CA SER A 9 -60.51 14.38 -7.96
C SER A 9 -59.73 13.54 -6.95
N VAL A 10 -58.51 13.09 -7.28
CA VAL A 10 -57.37 13.12 -6.34
C VAL A 10 -56.09 13.28 -7.16
N ALA A 11 -55.48 14.46 -7.07
CA ALA A 11 -54.09 14.65 -7.43
C ALA A 11 -53.23 13.80 -6.49
N THR A 12 -52.52 12.81 -7.02
CA THR A 12 -51.50 12.10 -6.24
C THR A 12 -50.15 12.68 -6.64
N GLU A 13 -49.66 13.61 -5.83
CA GLU A 13 -48.25 14.00 -5.81
C GLU A 13 -47.40 12.77 -5.57
N ILE A 14 -46.69 12.30 -6.59
CA ILE A 14 -45.54 11.42 -6.39
C ILE A 14 -44.33 12.33 -6.28
N ARG A 15 -44.14 12.91 -5.09
CA ARG A 15 -42.82 13.38 -4.64
C ARG A 15 -41.95 12.14 -4.41
N GLY A 16 -41.24 11.74 -5.46
CA GLY A 16 -40.16 10.76 -5.34
C GLY A 16 -39.03 11.35 -4.52
N ALA A 17 -38.89 10.86 -3.28
CA ALA A 17 -37.83 11.21 -2.35
C ALA A 17 -36.45 10.83 -2.92
N GLN A 18 -35.78 11.80 -3.54
CA GLN A 18 -34.34 11.82 -3.69
C GLN A 18 -33.80 13.06 -2.97
N GLY A 19 -33.61 12.91 -1.66
CA GLY A 19 -33.04 13.95 -0.80
C GLY A 19 -32.83 13.43 0.62
N ASN A 20 -31.67 13.74 1.19
CA ASN A 20 -31.37 13.82 2.64
C ASN A 20 -30.69 12.66 3.38
N VAL A 21 -30.30 11.54 2.76
CA VAL A 21 -29.46 10.54 3.49
C VAL A 21 -27.97 10.94 3.50
N SER A 22 -27.50 11.66 2.49
CA SER A 22 -26.11 12.15 2.39
C SER A 22 -25.85 13.35 3.30
N GLU A 23 -26.74 14.36 3.26
CA GLU A 23 -26.60 15.60 4.02
C GLU A 23 -26.63 15.37 5.55
N THR A 24 -27.39 14.38 6.03
CA THR A 24 -27.52 14.10 7.46
C THR A 24 -26.25 13.51 8.08
N LYS A 25 -25.52 12.66 7.33
CA LYS A 25 -24.26 12.05 7.80
C LYS A 25 -23.09 13.03 7.77
N GLU A 26 -23.00 13.83 6.70
CA GLU A 26 -21.96 14.85 6.57
C GLU A 26 -22.08 15.92 7.66
N ASN A 27 -23.31 16.31 7.99
CA ASN A 27 -23.59 17.24 9.09
C ASN A 27 -23.21 16.66 10.47
N ALA A 28 -23.42 15.36 10.70
CA ALA A 28 -23.01 14.70 11.93
C ALA A 28 -21.47 14.67 12.09
N ALA A 29 -20.73 14.31 11.04
CA ALA A 29 -19.26 14.32 11.06
C ALA A 29 -18.69 15.72 11.25
N GLN A 30 -19.27 16.70 10.56
CA GLN A 30 -18.89 18.11 10.68
C GLN A 30 -19.13 18.64 12.09
N THR A 31 -20.25 18.30 12.70
CA THR A 31 -20.60 18.67 14.08
C THR A 31 -19.66 18.02 15.08
N TRP A 32 -19.40 16.71 14.91
CA TRP A 32 -18.47 15.97 15.75
C TRP A 32 -17.06 16.56 15.70
N LEU A 33 -16.55 16.86 14.50
CA LEU A 33 -15.21 17.42 14.32
C LEU A 33 -15.07 18.82 14.94
N ARG A 34 -16.10 19.67 14.83
CA ARG A 34 -16.09 21.02 15.43
C ARG A 34 -16.00 21.00 16.96
N ALA A 35 -16.55 19.97 17.59
CA ALA A 35 -16.50 19.80 19.04
C ALA A 35 -15.19 19.14 19.53
N ALA A 36 -14.44 18.50 18.64
CA ALA A 36 -13.17 17.86 18.97
C ALA A 36 -12.03 18.89 19.08
N LYS A 37 -11.08 18.62 19.98
CA LYS A 37 -9.85 19.40 20.14
C LYS A 37 -8.65 18.60 19.64
N PHE A 38 -7.66 19.29 19.09
CA PHE A 38 -6.38 18.70 18.76
C PHE A 38 -5.71 18.12 20.00
N LYS A 39 -5.15 16.91 19.88
CA LYS A 39 -4.43 16.23 20.95
C LYS A 39 -2.97 15.99 20.58
N GLU A 40 -2.72 15.51 19.36
CA GLU A 40 -1.39 15.09 18.94
C GLU A 40 -1.24 14.98 17.42
N VAL A 41 -0.03 15.25 16.90
CA VAL A 41 0.35 14.83 15.54
C VAL A 41 0.78 13.37 15.59
N LEU A 42 0.00 12.49 14.97
CA LEU A 42 0.34 11.08 14.86
C LEU A 42 1.47 10.84 13.86
N GLY A 43 1.55 11.65 12.81
CA GLY A 43 2.61 11.57 11.80
C GLY A 43 2.45 12.58 10.69
N SER A 44 3.45 12.68 9.83
CA SER A 44 3.45 13.50 8.62
C SER A 44 4.30 12.86 7.52
N ASP A 45 3.87 12.97 6.26
CA ASP A 45 4.62 12.53 5.10
C ASP A 45 4.84 13.75 4.19
N SER A 46 6.08 14.25 4.13
CA SER A 46 6.43 15.40 3.30
C SER A 46 6.41 15.06 1.80
N SER A 47 6.79 13.83 1.43
CA SER A 47 6.78 13.34 0.04
C SER A 47 5.36 13.28 -0.52
N HIS A 48 4.39 12.87 0.30
CA HIS A 48 2.97 12.82 -0.05
C HIS A 48 2.14 13.99 0.48
N LYS A 49 2.80 15.00 1.09
CA LYS A 49 2.18 16.24 1.59
C LYS A 49 0.96 15.94 2.49
N SER A 50 1.14 14.99 3.40
CA SER A 50 0.08 14.42 4.24
C SER A 50 0.36 14.62 5.73
N LEU A 51 -0.70 14.82 6.52
CA LEU A 51 -0.66 15.01 7.97
C LEU A 51 -1.73 14.14 8.64
N PHE A 52 -1.35 13.50 9.74
CA PHE A 52 -2.17 12.56 10.50
C PHE A 52 -2.27 13.10 11.92
N ILE A 53 -3.48 13.44 12.38
CA ILE A 53 -3.67 14.01 13.72
C ILE A 53 -4.67 13.23 14.55
N LEU A 54 -4.42 13.18 15.86
CA LEU A 54 -5.35 12.71 16.87
C LEU A 54 -6.14 13.90 17.39
N VAL A 55 -7.46 13.75 17.39
CA VAL A 55 -8.41 14.70 17.99
C VAL A 55 -9.24 13.99 19.06
N ALA A 56 -9.72 14.73 20.05
CA ALA A 56 -10.51 14.18 21.15
C ALA A 56 -11.57 15.15 21.67
N HIS A 57 -12.68 14.61 22.15
CA HIS A 57 -13.69 15.34 22.91
C HIS A 57 -13.36 15.33 24.40
N GLU A 58 -13.94 16.26 25.16
CA GLU A 58 -13.80 16.31 26.63
C GLU A 58 -14.41 15.08 27.32
N SER A 59 -15.37 14.41 26.66
CA SER A 59 -15.95 13.14 27.10
C SER A 59 -14.97 11.96 27.05
N GLY A 60 -13.81 12.12 26.39
CA GLY A 60 -12.82 11.07 26.17
C GLY A 60 -12.95 10.35 24.83
N GLU A 61 -13.98 10.62 24.03
CA GLU A 61 -14.09 10.04 22.68
C GLU A 61 -13.01 10.60 21.74
N GLN A 62 -12.37 9.73 20.96
CA GLN A 62 -11.22 10.08 20.12
C GLN A 62 -11.52 9.88 18.63
N GLY A 63 -10.78 10.58 17.78
CA GLY A 63 -10.82 10.42 16.33
C GLY A 63 -9.47 10.68 15.69
N VAL A 64 -9.26 10.09 14.51
CA VAL A 64 -8.07 10.32 13.69
C VAL A 64 -8.49 11.10 12.45
N LEU A 65 -7.86 12.25 12.21
CA LEU A 65 -8.07 13.04 11.01
C LEU A 65 -6.82 12.96 10.12
N LEU A 66 -7.03 12.52 8.89
CA LEU A 66 -6.03 12.46 7.83
C LEU A 66 -6.23 13.64 6.89
N LEU A 67 -5.16 14.32 6.53
CA LEU A 67 -5.18 15.52 5.70
C LEU A 67 -4.10 15.40 4.62
N ASN A 68 -4.49 15.38 3.36
CA ASN A 68 -3.58 15.25 2.24
C ASN A 68 -3.81 16.42 1.28
N LYS A 69 -2.73 17.09 0.85
CA LYS A 69 -2.83 18.02 -0.28
C LYS A 69 -3.33 17.25 -1.51
N SER A 70 -4.32 17.81 -2.19
CA SER A 70 -4.82 17.21 -3.42
C SER A 70 -3.79 17.35 -4.55
N PRO A 71 -3.71 16.39 -5.48
CA PRO A 71 -3.00 16.60 -6.73
C PRO A 71 -3.51 17.85 -7.45
N PHE A 72 -2.65 18.47 -8.26
CA PHE A 72 -3.08 19.56 -9.13
C PHE A 72 -4.10 19.04 -10.15
N SER A 73 -5.07 19.88 -10.50
CA SER A 73 -6.00 19.59 -11.59
C SER A 73 -5.23 19.61 -12.93
N GLU A 74 -5.53 18.63 -13.79
CA GLU A 74 -5.03 18.59 -15.17
C GLU A 74 -6.02 19.24 -16.15
N ASN A 75 -7.16 19.77 -15.67
CA ASN A 75 -8.12 20.49 -16.50
C ASN A 75 -7.53 21.85 -16.93
N VAL A 76 -7.67 22.16 -18.22
CA VAL A 76 -7.09 23.36 -18.83
C VAL A 76 -7.64 24.63 -18.19
N GLU A 77 -8.93 24.65 -17.85
CA GLU A 77 -9.60 25.81 -17.23
C GLU A 77 -9.08 26.08 -15.82
N ASP A 78 -8.81 25.02 -15.04
CA ASP A 78 -8.26 25.15 -13.70
C ASP A 78 -6.80 25.64 -13.75
N ILE A 79 -6.02 25.14 -14.71
CA ILE A 79 -4.63 25.56 -14.93
C ILE A 79 -4.58 27.04 -15.37
N ALA A 80 -5.44 27.45 -16.32
CA ALA A 80 -5.51 28.83 -16.76
C ALA A 80 -5.88 29.77 -15.60
N ALA A 81 -6.91 29.40 -14.82
CA ALA A 81 -7.30 30.17 -13.64
C ALA A 81 -6.18 30.23 -12.59
N LEU A 82 -5.43 29.15 -12.37
CA LEU A 82 -4.27 29.14 -11.47
C LEU A 82 -3.23 30.15 -11.93
N ILE A 83 -2.85 30.15 -13.21
CA ILE A 83 -1.84 31.04 -13.78
C ILE A 83 -2.28 32.50 -13.66
N GLU A 84 -3.54 32.81 -13.97
CA GLU A 84 -4.07 34.17 -13.93
C GLU A 84 -4.17 34.76 -12.52
N SER A 85 -4.42 33.91 -11.51
CA SER A 85 -4.68 34.34 -10.14
C SER A 85 -3.54 34.09 -9.16
N ALA A 86 -2.46 33.44 -9.59
CA ALA A 86 -1.33 33.11 -8.74
C ALA A 86 -0.58 34.38 -8.30
N GLU A 87 -0.43 34.53 -6.99
CA GLU A 87 0.44 35.55 -6.40
C GLU A 87 1.76 34.91 -6.00
N LEU A 88 2.85 35.35 -6.63
CA LEU A 88 4.19 34.81 -6.42
C LEU A 88 4.98 35.66 -5.42
N SER A 89 5.64 35.00 -4.47
CA SER A 89 6.69 35.59 -3.64
C SER A 89 8.01 34.90 -3.96
N GLU A 90 8.99 35.63 -4.49
CA GLU A 90 10.30 35.08 -4.85
C GLU A 90 11.09 34.67 -3.60
N ILE A 91 11.56 33.42 -3.59
CA ILE A 91 12.44 32.89 -2.54
C ILE A 91 13.91 33.00 -2.98
N MET A 92 14.20 32.54 -4.20
CA MET A 92 15.53 32.63 -4.79
C MET A 92 15.46 32.62 -6.31
N LYS A 93 16.44 33.25 -6.95
CA LYS A 93 16.59 33.26 -8.40
C LYS A 93 18.05 33.15 -8.81
N ASN A 94 18.35 32.24 -9.72
CA ASN A 94 19.65 32.10 -10.36
C ASN A 94 19.47 31.94 -11.86
N ASP A 95 19.86 32.97 -12.62
CA ASP A 95 19.65 33.06 -14.07
C ASP A 95 18.18 32.80 -14.46
N ILE A 96 17.90 31.71 -15.16
CA ILE A 96 16.55 31.30 -15.58
C ILE A 96 15.80 30.46 -14.53
N PHE A 97 16.44 30.06 -13.43
CA PHE A 97 15.84 29.21 -12.40
C PHE A 97 15.40 30.04 -11.19
N GLY A 98 14.08 30.20 -11.03
CA GLY A 98 13.47 30.82 -9.84
C GLY A 98 12.70 29.82 -8.99
N SER A 99 12.72 30.03 -7.67
CA SER A 99 11.86 29.34 -6.70
C SER A 99 10.94 30.36 -6.03
N TYR A 100 9.66 30.04 -5.92
CA TYR A 100 8.62 30.96 -5.48
C TYR A 100 7.67 30.25 -4.52
N ASP A 101 7.21 30.98 -3.49
CA ASP A 101 5.96 30.63 -2.81
C ASP A 101 4.80 31.14 -3.66
N VAL A 102 3.76 30.31 -3.82
CA VAL A 102 2.59 30.64 -4.66
C VAL A 102 1.32 30.57 -3.83
N ILE A 103 0.58 31.69 -3.79
CA ILE A 103 -0.77 31.72 -3.24
C ILE A 103 -1.74 31.51 -4.39
N ILE A 104 -2.60 30.49 -4.26
CA ILE A 104 -3.61 30.13 -5.26
C ILE A 104 -5.02 30.17 -4.63
N PRO A 105 -6.08 30.34 -5.45
CA PRO A 105 -7.46 30.33 -4.98
C PRO A 105 -7.82 29.07 -4.16
N SER A 106 -8.64 29.24 -3.12
CA SER A 106 -9.02 28.16 -2.20
C SER A 106 -9.68 26.96 -2.91
N LYS A 107 -10.48 27.21 -3.95
CA LYS A 107 -11.11 26.16 -4.76
C LYS A 107 -10.09 25.23 -5.45
N LEU A 108 -8.89 25.74 -5.76
CA LEU A 108 -7.80 25.01 -6.41
C LEU A 108 -6.80 24.42 -5.41
N ASN A 109 -6.95 24.72 -4.12
CA ASN A 109 -6.07 24.27 -3.03
C ASN A 109 -6.80 23.35 -2.03
N LEU A 110 -7.71 22.51 -2.53
CA LEU A 110 -8.51 21.64 -1.68
C LEU A 110 -7.62 20.63 -0.95
N VAL A 111 -7.91 20.38 0.32
CA VAL A 111 -7.29 19.32 1.11
C VAL A 111 -8.24 18.13 1.13
N LYS A 112 -7.79 16.99 0.62
CA LYS A 112 -8.53 15.73 0.74
C LYS A 112 -8.35 15.21 2.16
N SER A 113 -9.47 14.93 2.85
CA SER A 113 -9.43 14.50 4.24
C SER A 113 -10.18 13.21 4.49
N THR A 114 -9.84 12.53 5.58
CA THR A 114 -10.58 11.36 6.09
C THR A 114 -10.65 11.43 7.59
N LEU A 115 -11.85 11.40 8.14
CA LEU A 115 -12.10 11.40 9.58
C LEU A 115 -12.56 10.01 10.02
N ILE A 116 -11.86 9.42 11.00
CA ILE A 116 -12.17 8.12 11.58
C ILE A 116 -12.55 8.33 13.04
N TYR A 117 -13.82 8.09 13.38
CA TYR A 117 -14.35 8.28 14.73
C TYR A 117 -15.54 7.33 14.99
N PRO A 118 -15.68 6.79 16.21
CA PRO A 118 -14.69 6.82 17.29
C PRO A 118 -13.46 5.95 16.96
N ALA A 119 -12.27 6.43 17.29
CA ALA A 119 -11.01 5.73 17.10
C ALA A 119 -10.55 5.08 18.42
N ASN A 120 -10.26 3.77 18.37
CA ASN A 120 -9.64 3.06 19.49
C ASN A 120 -8.09 3.06 19.37
N GLU A 121 -7.42 2.57 20.41
CA GLU A 121 -5.95 2.52 20.46
C GLU A 121 -5.31 1.77 19.27
N LYS A 122 -5.97 0.75 18.72
CA LYS A 122 -5.46 0.04 17.53
C LYS A 122 -5.48 0.92 16.29
N VAL A 123 -6.54 1.71 16.09
CA VAL A 123 -6.63 2.67 14.98
C VAL A 123 -5.61 3.79 15.16
N ILE A 124 -5.46 4.30 16.38
CA ILE A 124 -4.49 5.36 16.69
C ILE A 124 -3.07 4.87 16.41
N ALA A 125 -2.70 3.69 16.92
CA ALA A 125 -1.39 3.08 16.69
C ALA A 125 -1.10 2.83 15.21
N LYS A 126 -2.12 2.49 14.40
CA LYS A 126 -1.96 2.29 12.95
C LYS A 126 -1.48 3.54 12.21
N TYR A 127 -1.96 4.72 12.58
CA TYR A 127 -1.63 6.00 11.92
C TYR A 127 -0.50 6.76 12.61
N ARG A 128 -0.09 6.32 13.80
CA ARG A 128 1.09 6.84 14.48
C ARG A 128 2.34 6.42 13.72
N GLN A 129 3.10 7.42 13.27
CA GLN A 129 4.41 7.20 12.72
C GLN A 129 5.38 6.83 13.83
N GLU A 130 6.28 5.91 13.48
CA GLU A 130 7.31 5.43 14.37
C GLU A 130 8.64 5.57 13.67
N GLU A 131 9.68 5.81 14.47
CA GLU A 131 11.06 5.69 14.01
C GLU A 131 11.31 4.30 13.45
N LYS A 132 12.10 4.26 12.38
CA LYS A 132 12.56 3.01 11.76
C LYS A 132 14.05 2.88 11.99
N TYR A 133 14.47 1.66 12.28
CA TYR A 133 15.85 1.29 12.57
C TYR A 133 16.31 0.29 11.53
N ILE A 134 17.54 0.48 11.05
CA ILE A 134 18.18 -0.41 10.09
C ILE A 134 18.81 -1.57 10.87
N ILE A 135 18.58 -2.78 10.38
CA ILE A 135 19.17 -4.01 10.89
C ILE A 135 20.05 -4.59 9.79
N HIS A 136 21.29 -4.92 10.14
CA HIS A 136 22.23 -5.65 9.28
C HIS A 136 22.30 -7.10 9.76
N GLU A 137 21.45 -7.96 9.24
CA GLU A 137 21.34 -9.34 9.69
C GLU A 137 22.37 -10.22 8.99
N THR A 138 23.29 -10.79 9.76
CA THR A 138 24.22 -11.82 9.26
C THR A 138 23.52 -13.17 9.09
N ALA A 139 24.18 -14.13 8.42
CA ALA A 139 23.69 -15.50 8.36
C ALA A 139 23.50 -16.13 9.77
N GLU A 140 24.37 -15.80 10.72
CA GLU A 140 24.26 -16.26 12.11
C GLU A 140 23.02 -15.66 12.78
N ASP A 141 22.81 -14.35 12.65
CA ASP A 141 21.65 -13.65 13.22
C ASP A 141 20.34 -14.19 12.64
N TYR A 142 20.31 -14.49 11.34
CA TYR A 142 19.13 -15.12 10.74
C TYR A 142 18.80 -16.44 11.45
N ASN A 143 19.78 -17.32 11.61
CA ASN A 143 19.58 -18.65 12.20
C ASN A 143 19.25 -18.61 13.69
N THR A 144 19.81 -17.65 14.44
CA THR A 144 19.70 -17.57 15.90
C THR A 144 18.57 -16.66 16.38
N ILE A 145 18.21 -15.64 15.61
CA ILE A 145 17.21 -14.62 15.99
C ILE A 145 15.99 -14.70 15.08
N THR A 146 16.17 -14.52 13.78
CA THR A 146 15.05 -14.40 12.83
C THR A 146 14.28 -15.70 12.67
N VAL A 147 14.94 -16.86 12.63
CA VAL A 147 14.27 -18.16 12.61
C VAL A 147 13.41 -18.37 13.86
N GLU A 148 13.88 -17.96 15.04
CA GLU A 148 13.09 -18.02 16.27
C GLU A 148 11.90 -17.05 16.24
N TYR A 149 12.09 -15.86 15.68
CA TYR A 149 11.00 -14.93 15.43
C TYR A 149 9.93 -15.55 14.52
N ILE A 150 10.34 -16.18 13.40
CA ILE A 150 9.43 -16.83 12.46
C ILE A 150 8.62 -17.91 13.19
N LYS A 151 9.28 -18.80 13.95
CA LYS A 151 8.60 -19.88 14.70
C LYS A 151 7.55 -19.35 15.69
N LYS A 152 7.82 -18.21 16.32
CA LYS A 152 7.00 -17.67 17.41
C LYS A 152 5.91 -16.69 16.95
N TYR A 153 6.18 -15.92 15.90
CA TYR A 153 5.36 -14.76 15.52
C TYR A 153 4.83 -14.80 14.08
N GLN A 154 5.20 -15.80 13.28
CA GLN A 154 4.60 -15.96 11.96
C GLN A 154 3.08 -16.14 12.08
N MET A 155 2.35 -15.44 11.22
CA MET A 155 0.90 -15.59 11.10
C MET A 155 0.50 -16.92 10.46
N ASP A 156 -0.72 -17.36 10.74
CA ASP A 156 -1.32 -18.50 10.06
C ASP A 156 -1.38 -18.26 8.53
N LEU A 157 -0.88 -19.24 7.77
CA LEU A 157 -0.86 -19.24 6.31
C LEU A 157 -2.08 -19.94 5.69
N LYS A 158 -3.11 -20.27 6.47
CA LYS A 158 -4.33 -20.90 5.95
C LYS A 158 -4.94 -20.15 4.76
N TRP A 159 -4.98 -18.82 4.80
CA TRP A 159 -5.49 -18.00 3.69
C TRP A 159 -4.70 -18.25 2.40
N LEU A 160 -3.37 -18.37 2.50
CA LEU A 160 -2.49 -18.63 1.38
C LEU A 160 -2.73 -20.03 0.83
N HIS A 161 -2.84 -21.02 1.71
CA HIS A 161 -3.13 -22.39 1.30
C HIS A 161 -4.48 -22.50 0.57
N ASN A 162 -5.51 -21.77 1.02
CA ASN A 162 -6.80 -21.73 0.34
C ASN A 162 -6.69 -21.11 -1.07
N VAL A 163 -5.83 -20.11 -1.28
CA VAL A 163 -5.56 -19.56 -2.62
C VAL A 163 -4.83 -20.58 -3.49
N LEU A 164 -3.78 -21.23 -2.96
CA LEU A 164 -3.01 -22.24 -3.68
C LEU A 164 -3.84 -23.48 -4.03
N SER A 165 -4.79 -23.89 -3.18
CA SER A 165 -5.73 -24.98 -3.44
C SER A 165 -6.98 -24.55 -4.23
N LYS A 166 -7.10 -23.26 -4.57
CA LYS A 166 -8.26 -22.65 -5.26
C LYS A 166 -9.58 -22.76 -4.50
N GLU A 167 -9.53 -22.94 -3.18
CA GLU A 167 -10.68 -22.85 -2.29
C GLU A 167 -11.14 -21.39 -2.08
N SER A 168 -10.25 -20.42 -2.33
CA SER A 168 -10.56 -18.99 -2.31
C SER A 168 -9.86 -18.22 -3.42
N GLU A 169 -10.48 -17.15 -3.91
CA GLU A 169 -9.92 -16.22 -4.90
C GLU A 169 -9.51 -16.85 -6.24
N ALA A 170 -10.04 -18.05 -6.56
CA ALA A 170 -9.73 -18.77 -7.80
C ALA A 170 -10.07 -17.94 -9.05
N GLU A 171 -11.14 -17.15 -8.99
CA GLU A 171 -11.58 -16.24 -10.05
C GLU A 171 -10.64 -15.06 -10.29
N ARG A 172 -9.78 -14.74 -9.32
CA ARG A 172 -8.82 -13.63 -9.42
C ARG A 172 -7.51 -14.05 -10.06
N ILE A 173 -7.27 -15.36 -10.23
CA ILE A 173 -6.02 -15.88 -10.80
C ILE A 173 -5.83 -15.33 -12.23
N ILE A 174 -4.63 -14.80 -12.48
CA ILE A 174 -4.20 -14.29 -13.78
C ILE A 174 -3.55 -15.40 -14.58
N PHE A 175 -2.69 -16.17 -13.93
CA PHE A 175 -1.92 -17.25 -14.51
C PHE A 175 -1.57 -18.26 -13.42
N GLU A 176 -1.45 -19.52 -13.79
CA GLU A 176 -0.93 -20.57 -12.93
C GLU A 176 -0.04 -21.50 -13.74
N ASP A 177 1.13 -21.81 -13.19
CA ASP A 177 1.93 -22.96 -13.57
C ASP A 177 1.77 -24.02 -12.47
N PRO A 178 1.11 -25.16 -12.74
CA PRO A 178 0.73 -26.12 -11.71
C PRO A 178 1.89 -27.02 -11.24
N ASP A 179 3.12 -26.84 -11.75
CA ASP A 179 4.25 -27.66 -11.31
C ASP A 179 4.48 -27.53 -9.79
N PRO A 180 4.56 -28.64 -9.04
CA PRO A 180 4.61 -28.58 -7.57
C PRO A 180 5.95 -28.04 -7.04
N HIS A 181 7.00 -27.94 -7.86
CA HIS A 181 8.34 -27.52 -7.44
C HIS A 181 8.72 -26.13 -8.00
N ASN A 182 8.49 -25.92 -9.29
CA ASN A 182 8.86 -24.72 -10.06
C ASN A 182 7.64 -23.90 -10.52
N GLY A 183 6.43 -24.32 -10.14
CA GLY A 183 5.19 -23.65 -10.46
C GLY A 183 4.74 -22.64 -9.41
N PHE A 184 3.75 -21.83 -9.78
CA PHE A 184 3.25 -20.71 -8.97
C PHE A 184 1.88 -20.24 -9.47
N ILE A 185 1.17 -19.51 -8.61
CA ILE A 185 -0.02 -18.74 -8.96
C ILE A 185 0.34 -17.26 -9.05
N LEU A 186 -0.15 -16.57 -10.08
CA LEU A 186 -0.13 -15.12 -10.21
C LEU A 186 -1.54 -14.55 -9.99
N SER A 187 -1.70 -13.64 -9.04
CA SER A 187 -2.98 -12.98 -8.76
C SER A 187 -2.82 -11.50 -8.40
N PRO A 188 -3.86 -10.66 -8.56
CA PRO A 188 -3.86 -9.29 -8.06
C PRO A 188 -3.60 -9.21 -6.55
N ASP A 189 -2.74 -8.29 -6.13
CA ASP A 189 -2.55 -8.00 -4.70
C ASP A 189 -3.81 -7.35 -4.11
N ILE A 190 -4.07 -7.55 -2.82
CA ILE A 190 -5.21 -6.91 -2.12
C ILE A 190 -5.15 -5.38 -2.13
N LYS A 191 -3.98 -4.79 -2.37
CA LYS A 191 -3.78 -3.33 -2.47
C LYS A 191 -4.22 -2.75 -3.81
N TRP A 192 -4.54 -3.59 -4.79
CA TRP A 192 -4.96 -3.15 -6.11
C TRP A 192 -6.41 -3.54 -6.39
N ASP A 193 -7.19 -2.56 -6.80
CA ASP A 193 -8.62 -2.69 -7.11
C ASP A 193 -8.87 -3.22 -8.54
N GLY A 194 -7.82 -3.35 -9.35
CA GLY A 194 -7.90 -3.82 -10.72
C GLY A 194 -8.36 -2.75 -11.73
N THR A 195 -8.47 -1.48 -11.33
CA THR A 195 -9.04 -0.43 -12.20
C THR A 195 -7.97 0.30 -13.02
N SER A 196 -7.00 0.92 -12.34
CA SER A 196 -5.93 1.67 -13.00
C SER A 196 -4.71 0.79 -13.23
N MET A 197 -4.12 0.87 -14.42
CA MET A 197 -2.84 0.19 -14.68
C MET A 197 -1.65 0.95 -14.10
N GLU A 198 -1.86 2.22 -13.72
CA GLU A 198 -0.79 3.03 -13.14
C GLU A 198 -0.38 2.51 -11.77
N ASN A 199 -1.34 2.00 -11.00
CA ASN A 199 -1.13 1.35 -9.69
C ASN A 199 -1.19 -0.19 -9.77
N LEU A 200 -0.98 -0.78 -10.96
CA LEU A 200 -0.97 -2.25 -11.12
C LEU A 200 -0.05 -2.89 -10.09
N TYR A 201 -0.61 -3.85 -9.36
CA TYR A 201 0.08 -4.63 -8.34
C TYR A 201 -0.42 -6.07 -8.39
N VAL A 202 0.46 -6.98 -8.81
CA VAL A 202 0.19 -8.43 -8.81
C VAL A 202 1.27 -9.18 -8.03
N LEU A 203 0.91 -10.34 -7.51
CA LEU A 203 1.70 -11.15 -6.60
C LEU A 203 1.84 -12.57 -7.19
N ALA A 204 3.06 -13.06 -7.32
CA ALA A 204 3.34 -14.45 -7.63
C ALA A 204 3.63 -15.23 -6.35
N MET A 205 2.91 -16.31 -6.10
CA MET A 205 3.05 -17.19 -4.92
C MET A 205 3.38 -18.60 -5.38
N ILE A 206 4.51 -19.14 -4.92
CA ILE A 206 4.99 -20.45 -5.38
C ILE A 206 4.13 -21.58 -4.83
N HIS A 207 4.01 -22.71 -5.56
CA HIS A 207 3.32 -23.89 -5.02
C HIS A 207 4.14 -24.62 -3.95
N ARG A 208 5.46 -24.63 -4.12
CA ARG A 208 6.38 -25.36 -3.25
C ARG A 208 6.35 -24.81 -1.83
N ASN A 209 6.05 -25.69 -0.87
CA ASN A 209 6.06 -25.35 0.55
C ASN A 209 7.50 -25.28 1.11
N GLY A 210 7.66 -24.58 2.23
CA GLY A 210 8.90 -24.61 3.02
C GLY A 210 9.97 -23.60 2.61
N VAL A 211 9.73 -22.77 1.60
CA VAL A 211 10.62 -21.67 1.21
C VAL A 211 10.08 -20.38 1.80
N ARG A 212 10.71 -19.87 2.85
CA ARG A 212 10.15 -18.78 3.68
C ARG A 212 10.43 -17.40 3.11
N SER A 213 11.60 -17.21 2.52
CA SER A 213 12.07 -15.94 1.96
C SER A 213 13.29 -16.16 1.07
N ILE A 214 13.90 -15.08 0.58
CA ILE A 214 15.16 -15.16 -0.19
C ILE A 214 16.30 -15.84 0.56
N ARG A 215 16.28 -15.90 1.91
CA ARG A 215 17.27 -16.63 2.73
C ARG A 215 17.34 -18.13 2.43
N ASP A 216 16.22 -18.72 2.01
CA ASP A 216 16.15 -20.16 1.72
C ASP A 216 16.57 -20.48 0.28
N LEU A 217 16.76 -19.47 -0.59
CA LEU A 217 17.07 -19.66 -2.00
C LEU A 217 18.52 -20.08 -2.25
N THR A 218 18.68 -20.92 -3.27
CA THR A 218 19.93 -21.46 -3.78
C THR A 218 19.93 -21.50 -5.32
N ALA A 219 21.05 -21.86 -5.95
CA ALA A 219 21.12 -22.05 -7.40
C ALA A 219 20.13 -23.10 -7.93
N ASP A 220 19.75 -24.09 -7.12
CA ASP A 220 18.76 -25.11 -7.51
C ASP A 220 17.36 -24.50 -7.75
N ASP A 221 17.13 -23.29 -7.23
CA ASP A 221 15.88 -22.55 -7.36
C ASP A 221 15.85 -21.65 -8.60
N LEU A 222 16.94 -21.56 -9.38
CA LEU A 222 16.98 -20.77 -10.61
C LEU A 222 15.86 -21.12 -11.60
N PRO A 223 15.52 -22.40 -11.86
CA PRO A 223 14.41 -22.75 -12.74
C PRO A 223 13.07 -22.14 -12.29
N LEU A 224 12.75 -22.21 -10.99
CA LEU A 224 11.57 -21.57 -10.41
C LEU A 224 11.59 -20.05 -10.62
N LEU A 225 12.70 -19.39 -10.29
CA LEU A 225 12.83 -17.94 -10.37
C LEU A 225 12.71 -17.41 -11.80
N GLU A 226 13.36 -18.09 -12.76
CA GLU A 226 13.29 -17.74 -14.18
C GLU A 226 11.90 -18.02 -14.78
N ASN A 227 11.24 -19.09 -14.32
CA ASN A 227 9.86 -19.39 -14.69
C ASN A 227 8.90 -18.30 -14.20
N VAL A 228 8.96 -17.96 -12.90
CA VAL A 228 8.16 -16.88 -12.30
C VAL A 228 8.36 -15.57 -13.04
N ARG A 229 9.62 -15.17 -13.31
CA ARG A 229 9.93 -13.94 -14.06
C ARG A 229 9.28 -13.93 -15.44
N SER A 230 9.56 -14.96 -16.25
CA SER A 230 9.17 -14.98 -17.66
C SER A 230 7.66 -15.13 -17.84
N LYS A 231 7.03 -16.06 -17.12
CA LYS A 231 5.60 -16.34 -17.21
C LYS A 231 4.77 -15.20 -16.63
N SER A 232 5.18 -14.61 -15.51
CA SER A 232 4.43 -13.49 -14.92
C SER A 232 4.43 -12.26 -15.82
N LEU A 233 5.59 -11.86 -16.36
CA LEU A 233 5.68 -10.71 -17.26
C LEU A 233 4.89 -10.95 -18.56
N SER A 234 4.88 -12.18 -19.07
CA SER A 234 4.08 -12.54 -20.24
C SER A 234 2.58 -12.45 -19.94
N ALA A 235 2.13 -13.02 -18.82
CA ALA A 235 0.73 -13.01 -18.42
C ALA A 235 0.22 -11.59 -18.10
N ILE A 236 1.04 -10.74 -17.47
CA ILE A 236 0.72 -9.32 -17.23
C ILE A 236 0.55 -8.59 -18.56
N LYS A 237 1.46 -8.80 -19.51
CA LYS A 237 1.38 -8.18 -20.84
C LYS A 237 0.14 -8.63 -21.59
N GLU A 238 -0.17 -9.93 -21.57
CA GLU A 238 -1.33 -10.50 -22.26
C GLU A 238 -2.66 -10.01 -21.67
N LYS A 239 -2.79 -10.02 -20.34
CA LYS A 239 -4.04 -9.66 -19.67
C LYS A 239 -4.28 -8.14 -19.60
N TYR A 240 -3.23 -7.35 -19.40
CA TYR A 240 -3.35 -5.93 -19.09
C TYR A 240 -2.67 -5.00 -20.10
N GLY A 241 -1.96 -5.52 -21.10
CA GLY A 241 -1.26 -4.71 -22.11
C GLY A 241 -0.03 -3.96 -21.57
N VAL A 242 0.36 -4.15 -20.31
CA VAL A 242 1.52 -3.48 -19.71
C VAL A 242 2.81 -4.16 -20.17
N ARG A 243 3.76 -3.36 -20.68
CA ARG A 243 5.03 -3.89 -21.19
C ARG A 243 5.91 -4.42 -20.04
N PRO A 244 6.66 -5.52 -20.25
CA PRO A 244 7.53 -6.08 -19.21
C PRO A 244 8.55 -5.10 -18.61
N ASP A 245 9.10 -4.19 -19.41
CA ASP A 245 10.04 -3.14 -19.00
C ASP A 245 9.34 -1.94 -18.31
N GLN A 246 8.04 -2.03 -18.06
CA GLN A 246 7.27 -1.10 -17.23
C GLN A 246 6.86 -1.73 -15.90
N ILE A 247 7.40 -2.90 -15.57
CA ILE A 247 7.12 -3.64 -14.34
C ILE A 247 8.40 -3.80 -13.52
N ARG A 248 8.34 -3.40 -12.24
CA ARG A 248 9.34 -3.75 -11.22
C ARG A 248 8.97 -5.08 -10.59
N ALA A 249 9.89 -6.04 -10.63
CA ALA A 249 9.73 -7.35 -9.97
C ALA A 249 10.68 -7.48 -8.78
N TYR A 250 10.18 -7.76 -7.58
CA TYR A 250 11.00 -7.81 -6.37
C TYR A 250 10.41 -8.68 -5.25
N PHE A 251 11.29 -9.09 -4.34
CA PHE A 251 10.94 -9.72 -3.07
C PHE A 251 10.91 -8.69 -1.96
N HIS A 252 10.07 -8.90 -0.94
CA HIS A 252 10.28 -8.25 0.34
C HIS A 252 11.32 -9.00 1.19
N TYR A 253 12.23 -8.26 1.80
CA TYR A 253 13.06 -8.74 2.90
C TYR A 253 13.04 -7.72 4.05
N GLN A 254 12.47 -8.04 5.21
CA GLN A 254 11.72 -9.25 5.55
C GLN A 254 10.31 -9.26 4.92
N PRO A 255 9.74 -10.42 4.56
CA PRO A 255 8.40 -10.50 4.00
C PRO A 255 7.30 -10.27 5.05
N CYS A 256 6.09 -9.94 4.60
CA CYS A 256 4.92 -9.82 5.49
C CYS A 256 4.35 -11.19 5.94
N PHE A 257 4.64 -12.25 5.19
CA PHE A 257 4.38 -13.64 5.56
C PHE A 257 5.49 -14.54 4.97
N TYR A 258 5.85 -15.60 5.69
CA TYR A 258 7.01 -16.43 5.36
C TYR A 258 6.66 -17.61 4.46
N HIS A 259 6.24 -17.28 3.25
CA HIS A 259 6.14 -18.18 2.10
C HIS A 259 6.56 -17.39 0.87
N LEU A 260 7.51 -17.89 0.10
CA LEU A 260 8.15 -17.11 -0.96
C LEU A 260 7.12 -16.56 -1.95
N HIS A 261 7.16 -15.24 -2.14
CA HIS A 261 6.32 -14.54 -3.09
C HIS A 261 7.09 -13.39 -3.74
N ILE A 262 6.68 -13.04 -4.96
CA ILE A 262 7.31 -12.00 -5.78
C ILE A 262 6.25 -10.96 -6.12
N HIS A 263 6.56 -9.69 -5.86
CA HIS A 263 5.73 -8.55 -6.23
C HIS A 263 6.08 -8.11 -7.66
N PHE A 264 5.07 -7.92 -8.49
CA PHE A 264 5.18 -7.32 -9.82
C PHE A 264 4.32 -6.06 -9.85
N VAL A 265 4.98 -4.91 -9.95
CA VAL A 265 4.36 -3.60 -9.74
C VAL A 265 4.68 -2.68 -10.90
N SER A 266 3.69 -1.90 -11.35
CA SER A 266 3.90 -0.84 -12.34
C SER A 266 5.00 0.14 -11.89
N LEU A 267 5.92 0.51 -12.78
CA LEU A 267 6.94 1.53 -12.50
C LEU A 267 6.36 2.91 -12.21
N LYS A 268 5.13 3.17 -12.65
CA LYS A 268 4.40 4.41 -12.34
C LYS A 268 3.91 4.47 -10.89
N TYR A 269 3.83 3.33 -10.21
CA TYR A 269 3.32 3.27 -8.85
C TYR A 269 4.43 3.40 -7.83
N ASP A 270 4.34 4.39 -6.95
CA ASP A 270 5.13 4.45 -5.72
C ASP A 270 4.53 3.50 -4.67
N ALA A 271 4.69 2.19 -4.90
CA ALA A 271 4.12 1.17 -4.04
C ALA A 271 4.79 1.19 -2.65
N PRO A 272 4.01 0.97 -1.57
CA PRO A 272 4.56 0.80 -0.23
C PRO A 272 5.62 -0.31 -0.19
N ALA A 273 6.67 -0.10 0.60
CA ALA A 273 7.76 -1.05 0.81
C ALA A 273 8.54 -1.45 -0.47
N SER A 274 8.53 -0.58 -1.49
CA SER A 274 9.33 -0.76 -2.71
C SER A 274 10.75 -0.16 -2.63
N THR A 275 11.15 0.35 -1.46
CA THR A 275 12.47 0.97 -1.22
C THR A 275 13.56 -0.06 -0.93
N THR A 276 14.83 0.32 -1.05
CA THR A 276 16.01 -0.57 -0.90
C THR A 276 16.13 -1.27 0.46
N LEU A 277 15.47 -0.77 1.51
CA LEU A 277 15.46 -1.38 2.85
C LEU A 277 14.32 -2.38 3.06
N ALA A 278 13.55 -2.65 2.01
CA ALA A 278 12.45 -3.60 2.02
C ALA A 278 12.41 -4.47 0.76
N ALA A 279 12.82 -3.96 -0.40
CA ALA A 279 12.74 -4.63 -1.69
C ALA A 279 14.11 -5.13 -2.18
N VAL A 280 14.17 -6.37 -2.67
CA VAL A 280 15.31 -6.96 -3.36
C VAL A 280 14.86 -7.40 -4.75
N LEU A 281 15.45 -6.85 -5.81
CA LEU A 281 14.99 -7.11 -7.19
C LEU A 281 15.13 -8.58 -7.57
N LEU A 282 14.14 -9.11 -8.31
CA LEU A 282 14.15 -10.50 -8.76
C LEU A 282 15.38 -10.82 -9.62
N ASP A 283 15.74 -9.92 -10.52
CA ASP A 283 16.91 -10.11 -11.38
C ASP A 283 18.23 -10.10 -10.59
N ASP A 284 18.33 -9.28 -9.54
CA ASP A 284 19.50 -9.29 -8.66
C ASP A 284 19.59 -10.60 -7.87
N VAL A 285 18.45 -11.14 -7.39
CA VAL A 285 18.41 -12.45 -6.74
C VAL A 285 18.89 -13.56 -7.68
N ILE A 286 18.38 -13.58 -8.91
CA ILE A 286 18.80 -14.55 -9.93
C ILE A 286 20.30 -14.41 -10.21
N ASN A 287 20.79 -13.19 -10.40
CA ASN A 287 22.21 -12.93 -10.69
C ASN A 287 23.11 -13.35 -9.53
N ASN A 288 22.73 -13.02 -8.29
CA ASN A 288 23.49 -13.39 -7.10
C ASN A 288 23.61 -14.91 -6.93
N LEU A 289 22.54 -15.65 -7.20
CA LEU A 289 22.55 -17.12 -7.15
C LEU A 289 23.37 -17.77 -8.28
N LYS A 290 23.45 -17.12 -9.44
CA LYS A 290 24.36 -17.52 -10.53
C LYS A 290 25.83 -17.28 -10.19
N ILE A 291 26.12 -16.23 -9.41
CA ILE A 291 27.47 -15.91 -8.94
C ILE A 291 27.90 -16.88 -7.82
N ALA A 292 27.01 -17.13 -6.86
CA ALA A 292 27.26 -18.05 -5.75
C ALA A 292 25.99 -18.82 -5.39
N SER A 293 26.05 -20.15 -5.48
CA SER A 293 24.88 -21.02 -5.32
C SER A 293 24.19 -20.92 -3.96
N ASP A 294 24.89 -20.45 -2.93
CA ASP A 294 24.42 -20.28 -1.57
C ASP A 294 24.49 -18.80 -1.11
N TYR A 295 24.51 -17.85 -2.05
CA TYR A 295 24.71 -16.41 -1.78
C TYR A 295 23.87 -15.91 -0.60
N TYR A 296 22.56 -16.14 -0.64
CA TYR A 296 21.63 -15.65 0.39
C TYR A 296 21.73 -16.37 1.73
N LYS A 297 22.33 -17.57 1.75
CA LYS A 297 22.64 -18.27 3.00
C LYS A 297 23.83 -17.65 3.74
N ARG A 298 24.71 -16.91 3.04
CA ARG A 298 25.94 -16.32 3.61
C ARG A 298 25.89 -14.80 3.74
N ALA A 299 25.19 -14.13 2.83
CA ALA A 299 25.17 -12.67 2.77
C ALA A 299 24.59 -12.04 4.04
N THR A 300 25.11 -10.87 4.41
CA THR A 300 24.43 -9.99 5.35
C THR A 300 23.30 -9.28 4.61
N LEU A 301 22.08 -9.42 5.10
CA LEU A 301 20.90 -8.80 4.50
C LEU A 301 20.45 -7.62 5.36
N THR A 302 20.24 -6.47 4.72
CA THR A 302 19.88 -5.23 5.40
C THR A 302 18.40 -4.94 5.21
N PHE A 303 17.69 -4.64 6.29
CA PHE A 303 16.27 -4.27 6.26
C PHE A 303 15.93 -3.26 7.36
N ALA A 304 14.79 -2.59 7.25
CA ALA A 304 14.32 -1.64 8.25
C ALA A 304 13.09 -2.15 9.02
N ARG A 305 13.05 -1.90 10.32
CA ARG A 305 11.91 -2.22 11.20
C ARG A 305 11.48 -1.02 12.04
N LYS A 306 10.19 -0.94 12.35
CA LYS A 306 9.64 0.11 13.24
C LYS A 306 10.07 -0.14 14.69
N ARG A 307 10.08 0.91 15.50
CA ARG A 307 10.39 0.85 16.94
C ARG A 307 9.61 -0.24 17.68
N SER A 308 8.31 -0.36 17.42
CA SER A 308 7.42 -1.36 18.04
C SER A 308 7.54 -2.77 17.46
N ASP A 309 8.36 -2.99 16.43
CA ASP A 309 8.45 -4.29 15.76
C ASP A 309 9.16 -5.32 16.65
N LYS A 310 8.52 -6.47 16.84
CA LYS A 310 9.04 -7.52 17.72
C LYS A 310 10.36 -8.12 17.22
N LEU A 311 10.62 -8.12 15.91
CA LEU A 311 11.91 -8.56 15.39
C LEU A 311 13.02 -7.59 15.79
N LEU A 312 12.79 -6.28 15.74
CA LEU A 312 13.76 -5.28 16.21
C LEU A 312 14.07 -5.46 17.70
N GLU A 313 13.05 -5.70 18.51
CA GLU A 313 13.22 -5.98 19.94
C GLU A 313 14.14 -7.19 20.16
N MET A 314 13.94 -8.30 19.45
CA MET A 314 14.79 -9.48 19.55
C MET A 314 16.25 -9.22 19.12
N PHE A 315 16.46 -8.39 18.09
CA PHE A 315 17.82 -7.99 17.70
C PHE A 315 18.51 -7.12 18.76
N ARG A 316 17.77 -6.25 19.45
CA ARG A 316 18.28 -5.45 20.57
C ARG A 316 18.60 -6.30 21.79
N GLU A 317 17.73 -7.24 22.14
CA GLU A 317 17.96 -8.23 23.21
C GLU A 317 19.23 -9.06 22.95
N ALA A 318 19.50 -9.39 21.69
CA ALA A 318 20.72 -10.08 21.26
C ALA A 318 21.96 -9.18 21.13
N GLY A 319 21.85 -7.87 21.43
CA GLY A 319 22.96 -6.92 21.35
C GLY A 319 23.42 -6.63 19.91
N ARG A 320 22.56 -6.83 18.90
CA ARG A 320 22.86 -6.60 17.48
C ARG A 320 22.43 -5.23 16.97
N CYS A 321 21.71 -4.47 17.78
CA CYS A 321 21.25 -3.11 17.48
C CYS A 321 21.34 -2.24 18.72
N GLU A 322 21.51 -0.93 18.53
CA GLU A 322 21.42 0.02 19.64
C GLU A 322 20.01 0.03 20.26
N PRO A 323 19.91 0.16 21.60
CA PRO A 323 18.66 0.09 22.35
C PRO A 323 17.63 1.18 22.03
#